data_AF-A0A3P1Y8V0-F1
#
_entry.id   AF-A0A3P1Y8V0-F1
#
_cell.length_a   1.000
_cell.length_b   1.000
_cell.length_c   1.000
_cell.angle_alpha   90.00
_cell.angle_beta   90.00
_cell.angle_gamma   90.00
#
_symmetry.space_group_name_H-M   'P 1'
#
loop_
_entity.id
_entity.type
_entity.pdbx_description
1 polymer ?
#
loop_
_entity_poly.entity_id
_entity_poly.type
_entity_poly.pdbx_seq_one_letter_code
_entity_poly.pdbx_strand_id
1 'polypeptide(L)'
;MANEEIDVLWQINYKGVCFANGEFGPIDNRLALKYYLKAACAGYVESLWNAGSMLIEGEELVEAEPALGMLLIRMAADRFQTSACLYISRCYELGRFGLPLNPDLTKYWTCAAYKIERFEPVSDAAELELVRSYPLVKQFLSLADS
;
A
#
# COMPACT_ATOMS: atom_id res chain seq x y z
N MET A 1 -14.31 3.53 -19.81
CA MET A 1 -13.45 2.35 -19.61
C MET A 1 -12.34 2.61 -18.60
N ALA A 2 -11.24 3.31 -18.90
CA ALA A 2 -10.16 3.53 -17.91
C ALA A 2 -10.58 4.36 -16.68
N ASN A 3 -11.37 5.42 -16.87
CA ASN A 3 -11.84 6.24 -15.75
C ASN A 3 -12.83 5.50 -14.84
N GLU A 4 -13.68 4.65 -15.40
CA GLU A 4 -14.66 3.85 -14.63
C GLU A 4 -13.96 2.80 -13.77
N GLU A 5 -12.88 2.19 -14.28
CA GLU A 5 -12.07 1.24 -13.51
C GLU A 5 -11.37 1.93 -12.34
N ILE A 6 -10.79 3.12 -12.55
CA ILE A 6 -10.20 3.94 -11.49
C ILE A 6 -11.26 4.34 -10.46
N ASP A 7 -12.46 4.73 -10.90
CA ASP A 7 -13.56 5.10 -9.99
C ASP A 7 -13.98 3.90 -9.11
N VAL A 8 -14.03 2.69 -9.68
CA VAL A 8 -14.31 1.47 -8.91
C VAL A 8 -13.23 1.19 -7.88
N LEU A 9 -11.95 1.34 -8.24
CA LEU A 9 -10.83 1.13 -7.32
C LEU A 9 -10.80 2.18 -6.21
N TRP A 10 -11.11 3.44 -6.53
CA TRP A 10 -11.29 4.50 -5.56
C TRP A 10 -12.40 4.15 -4.57
N GLN A 11 -13.56 3.68 -5.03
CA GLN A 11 -14.67 3.27 -4.16
C GLN A 11 -14.28 2.10 -3.24
N ILE A 12 -13.55 1.11 -3.77
CA ILE A 12 -13.04 -0.02 -2.98
C ILE A 12 -12.08 0.48 -1.89
N ASN A 13 -11.13 1.35 -2.24
CA ASN A 13 -10.23 1.96 -1.26
C ASN A 13 -11.00 2.77 -0.21
N TYR A 14 -11.96 3.58 -0.64
CA TYR A 14 -12.77 4.42 0.24
C TYR A 14 -13.54 3.59 1.27
N LYS A 15 -14.09 2.43 0.88
CA LYS A 15 -14.68 1.49 1.86
C LYS A 15 -13.68 1.07 2.94
N GLY A 16 -12.44 0.79 2.57
CA GLY A 16 -11.38 0.49 3.53
C GLY A 16 -11.14 1.62 4.52
N VAL A 17 -11.13 2.87 4.03
CA VAL A 17 -11.03 4.08 4.87
C VAL A 17 -12.20 4.18 5.85
N CYS A 18 -13.43 3.98 5.37
CA CYS A 18 -14.61 4.01 6.23
C CYS A 18 -14.54 2.97 7.36
N PHE A 19 -14.07 1.75 7.10
CA PHE A 19 -13.88 0.72 8.14
C PHE A 19 -12.76 1.09 9.12
N ALA A 20 -11.65 1.66 8.64
CA ALA A 20 -10.55 2.12 9.50
C ALA A 20 -10.96 3.30 10.40
N ASN A 21 -11.89 4.13 9.95
CA ASN A 21 -12.40 5.29 10.70
C ASN A 21 -13.62 4.99 11.58
N GLY A 22 -14.22 3.80 11.46
CA GLY A 22 -15.47 3.47 12.15
C GLY A 22 -16.71 4.18 11.60
N GLU A 23 -16.73 4.52 10.30
CA GLU A 23 -17.89 5.15 9.65
C GLU A 23 -19.06 4.16 9.46
N PHE A 24 -18.78 2.85 9.49
CA PHE A 24 -19.78 1.78 9.44
C PHE A 24 -20.07 1.12 10.80
N GLY A 25 -19.60 1.72 11.91
CA GLY A 25 -19.71 1.14 13.25
C GLY A 25 -18.37 1.18 13.99
N PRO A 26 -18.09 0.27 14.93
CA PRO A 26 -16.76 0.15 15.51
C PRO A 26 -15.68 -0.02 14.43
N ILE A 27 -14.47 0.47 14.71
CA ILE A 27 -13.31 0.29 13.81
C ILE A 27 -13.12 -1.20 13.53
N ASP A 28 -13.04 -1.56 12.24
CA ASP A 28 -12.74 -2.93 11.80
C ASP A 28 -11.53 -2.91 10.88
N ASN A 29 -10.35 -3.03 11.49
CA ASN A 29 -9.08 -3.10 10.80
C ASN A 29 -9.00 -4.29 9.84
N ARG A 30 -9.67 -5.41 10.15
CA ARG A 30 -9.62 -6.59 9.26
C ARG A 30 -10.36 -6.32 7.95
N LEU A 31 -11.52 -5.67 8.01
CA LEU A 31 -12.24 -5.25 6.82
C LEU A 31 -11.52 -4.10 6.12
N ALA A 32 -10.94 -3.14 6.86
CA ALA A 32 -10.11 -2.08 6.26
C ALA A 32 -8.98 -2.67 5.40
N LEU A 33 -8.19 -3.58 5.97
CA LEU A 33 -7.09 -4.24 5.26
C LEU A 33 -7.59 -5.05 4.07
N LYS A 34 -8.70 -5.78 4.20
CA LYS A 34 -9.30 -6.51 3.08
C LYS A 34 -9.58 -5.59 1.88
N TYR A 35 -10.23 -4.46 2.12
CA TYR A 35 -10.60 -3.53 1.05
C TYR A 35 -9.38 -2.85 0.44
N TYR A 36 -8.40 -2.47 1.26
CA TYR A 36 -7.12 -1.96 0.74
C TYR A 36 -6.41 -3.03 -0.11
N LEU A 37 -6.26 -4.26 0.38
CA LEU A 37 -5.61 -5.34 -0.38
C LEU A 37 -6.35 -5.66 -1.68
N LYS A 38 -7.68 -5.55 -1.71
CA LYS A 38 -8.49 -5.75 -2.92
C LYS A 38 -8.15 -4.73 -4.01
N ALA A 39 -8.08 -3.44 -3.67
CA ALA A 39 -7.71 -2.39 -4.63
C ALA A 39 -6.20 -2.39 -4.93
N ALA A 40 -5.35 -2.71 -3.95
CA ALA A 40 -3.91 -2.87 -4.12
C ALA A 40 -3.56 -4.00 -5.10
N CYS A 41 -4.29 -5.12 -5.08
CA CYS A 41 -4.16 -6.20 -6.05
C CYS A 41 -4.48 -5.77 -7.50
N ALA A 42 -5.15 -4.64 -7.70
CA ALA A 42 -5.38 -4.04 -9.00
C ALA A 42 -4.39 -2.90 -9.32
N GLY A 43 -3.42 -2.63 -8.44
CA GLY A 43 -2.42 -1.58 -8.61
C GLY A 43 -2.89 -0.18 -8.20
N TYR A 44 -3.99 -0.06 -7.44
CA TYR A 44 -4.44 1.25 -6.97
C TYR A 44 -3.47 1.83 -5.95
N VAL A 45 -2.87 2.97 -6.30
CA VAL A 45 -1.69 3.54 -5.62
C VAL A 45 -1.95 3.85 -4.15
N GLU A 46 -3.08 4.48 -3.83
CA GLU A 46 -3.39 4.80 -2.43
C GLU A 46 -3.66 3.55 -1.59
N SER A 47 -4.20 2.49 -2.19
CA SER A 47 -4.38 1.24 -1.47
C SER A 47 -3.09 0.45 -1.27
N LEU A 48 -2.13 0.56 -2.20
CA LEU A 48 -0.78 0.02 -1.99
C LEU A 48 -0.15 0.68 -0.75
N TRP A 49 -0.26 2.01 -0.64
CA TRP A 49 0.19 2.74 0.56
C TRP A 49 -0.59 2.31 1.81
N ASN A 50 -1.92 2.37 1.80
CA ASN A 50 -2.75 2.10 2.98
C ASN A 50 -2.58 0.66 3.50
N ALA A 51 -2.57 -0.35 2.62
CA ALA A 51 -2.31 -1.72 3.02
C ALA A 51 -0.85 -1.89 3.47
N GLY A 52 0.08 -1.26 2.77
CA GLY A 52 1.50 -1.30 3.09
C GLY A 52 1.79 -0.78 4.50
N SER A 53 1.34 0.43 4.82
CA SER A 53 1.55 1.06 6.13
C SER A 53 0.98 0.23 7.27
N MET A 54 -0.24 -0.30 7.07
CA MET A 54 -0.93 -1.11 8.05
C MET A 54 -0.20 -2.43 8.35
N LEU A 55 0.44 -3.02 7.34
CA LEU A 55 1.20 -4.27 7.50
C LEU A 55 2.61 -4.06 8.05
N ILE A 56 3.18 -2.84 8.03
CA ILE A 56 4.50 -2.61 8.63
C ILE A 56 4.44 -2.72 10.15
N GLU A 57 3.50 -2.02 10.77
CA GLU A 57 3.41 -1.92 12.22
C GLU A 57 2.44 -2.96 12.80
N GLY A 58 1.52 -3.47 11.97
CA GLY A 58 0.35 -4.20 12.43
C GLY A 58 -0.66 -3.24 13.08
N GLU A 59 -1.86 -3.73 13.29
CA GLU A 59 -2.94 -3.01 13.96
C GLU A 59 -3.72 -3.97 14.85
N GLU A 60 -4.69 -3.47 15.62
CA GLU A 60 -5.58 -4.34 16.39
C GLU A 60 -6.24 -5.39 15.46
N LEU A 61 -6.08 -6.67 15.78
CA LEU A 61 -6.54 -7.84 15.00
C LEU A 61 -5.89 -8.02 13.62
N VAL A 62 -4.83 -7.28 13.30
CA VAL A 62 -4.01 -7.46 12.10
C VAL A 62 -2.55 -7.55 12.50
N GLU A 63 -1.98 -8.74 12.32
CA GLU A 63 -0.56 -8.94 12.58
C GLU A 63 0.31 -8.17 11.59
N ALA A 64 1.45 -7.67 12.07
CA ALA A 64 2.45 -7.04 11.22
C ALA A 64 3.03 -8.08 10.25
N GLU A 65 3.11 -7.71 8.98
CA GLU A 65 3.83 -8.44 7.93
C GLU A 65 4.74 -7.48 7.16
N PRO A 66 5.90 -7.10 7.75
CA PRO A 66 6.73 -6.05 7.20
C PRO A 66 7.31 -6.35 5.81
N ALA A 67 7.49 -7.62 5.47
CA ALA A 67 7.97 -8.01 4.14
C ALA A 67 6.97 -7.66 3.03
N LEU A 68 5.70 -8.03 3.23
CA LEU A 68 4.61 -7.64 2.33
C LEU A 68 4.35 -6.13 2.40
N GLY A 69 4.37 -5.54 3.59
CA GLY A 69 4.21 -4.10 3.79
C GLY A 69 5.22 -3.28 3.00
N MET A 70 6.51 -3.64 3.07
CA MET A 70 7.57 -2.97 2.32
C MET A 70 7.47 -3.17 0.81
N LEU A 71 7.01 -4.33 0.35
CA LEU A 71 6.74 -4.56 -1.07
C LEU A 71 5.65 -3.59 -1.58
N LEU A 72 4.54 -3.48 -0.87
CA LEU A 72 3.43 -2.60 -1.24
C LEU A 72 3.84 -1.12 -1.17
N ILE A 73 4.58 -0.71 -0.14
CA ILE A 73 5.12 0.66 -0.01
C ILE A 73 6.09 0.97 -1.15
N ARG A 74 6.97 0.02 -1.52
CA ARG A 74 7.87 0.18 -2.67
C ARG A 74 7.08 0.44 -3.95
N MET A 75 6.09 -0.39 -4.25
CA MET A 75 5.23 -0.24 -5.43
C MET A 75 4.46 1.09 -5.44
N ALA A 76 4.05 1.60 -4.28
CA ALA A 76 3.43 2.92 -4.17
C ALA A 76 4.45 4.06 -4.42
N ALA A 77 5.65 3.94 -3.86
CA ALA A 77 6.72 4.93 -4.04
C ALA A 77 7.27 4.98 -5.47
N ASP A 78 7.35 3.84 -6.16
CA ASP A 78 7.74 3.76 -7.58
C ASP A 78 6.74 4.51 -8.49
N ARG A 79 5.52 4.75 -7.98
CA ARG A 79 4.47 5.58 -8.60
C ARG A 79 4.39 6.99 -8.01
N PHE A 80 5.42 7.42 -7.28
CA PHE A 80 5.53 8.76 -6.68
C PHE A 80 4.44 9.07 -5.64
N GLN A 81 3.85 8.06 -5.00
CA GLN A 81 2.97 8.30 -3.86
C GLN A 81 3.80 8.96 -2.74
N THR A 82 3.43 10.19 -2.38
CA THR A 82 4.24 11.07 -1.53
C THR A 82 4.61 10.43 -0.19
N SER A 83 3.63 9.85 0.51
CA SER A 83 3.85 9.23 1.82
C SER A 83 4.76 8.01 1.73
N ALA A 84 4.61 7.18 0.69
CA ALA A 84 5.43 6.00 0.45
C ALA A 84 6.87 6.39 0.12
N CYS A 85 7.09 7.41 -0.71
CA CYS A 85 8.42 7.94 -1.00
C CYS A 85 9.11 8.45 0.27
N LEU A 86 8.41 9.24 1.09
CA LEU A 86 8.96 9.74 2.36
C LEU A 86 9.26 8.59 3.34
N TYR A 87 8.41 7.58 3.38
CA TYR A 87 8.61 6.39 4.21
C TYR A 87 9.88 5.63 3.83
N ILE A 88 10.07 5.37 2.53
CA ILE A 88 11.27 4.69 2.03
C ILE A 88 12.53 5.53 2.27
N SER A 89 12.44 6.84 2.06
CA SER A 89 13.54 7.76 2.37
C SER A 89 13.97 7.63 3.83
N ARG A 90 13.01 7.62 4.76
CA ARG A 90 13.24 7.42 6.19
C ARG A 90 13.82 6.03 6.50
N CYS A 91 13.40 4.99 5.78
CA CYS A 91 13.96 3.64 5.95
C CYS A 91 15.44 3.58 5.54
N TYR A 92 15.82 4.22 4.44
CA TYR A 92 17.23 4.37 4.03
C TYR A 92 18.03 5.27 4.98
N GLU A 93 17.40 6.28 5.59
CA GLU A 93 18.06 7.17 6.55
C GLU A 93 18.37 6.44 7.87
N LEU A 94 17.52 5.50 8.27
CA LEU A 94 17.62 4.77 9.54
C LEU A 94 18.20 3.36 9.43
N GLY A 95 18.36 2.83 8.22
CA GLY A 95 18.82 1.46 8.00
C GLY A 95 17.79 0.41 8.48
N ARG A 96 16.52 0.55 8.10
CA ARG A 96 15.40 -0.28 8.59
C ARG A 96 14.81 -1.19 7.52
N PHE A 97 14.11 -2.25 7.97
CA PHE A 97 13.38 -3.20 7.11
C PHE A 97 14.24 -3.80 5.98
N GLY A 98 15.51 -4.07 6.26
CA GLY A 98 16.45 -4.64 5.29
C GLY A 98 17.06 -3.64 4.31
N LEU A 99 16.72 -2.34 4.40
CA LEU A 99 17.35 -1.29 3.62
C LEU A 99 18.59 -0.77 4.36
N PRO A 100 19.79 -0.72 3.71
CA PRO A 100 20.99 -0.19 4.34
C PRO A 100 20.95 1.33 4.43
N LEU A 101 21.81 1.91 5.27
CA LEU A 101 22.02 3.36 5.28
C LEU A 101 22.50 3.83 3.90
N ASN A 102 21.74 4.70 3.25
CA ASN A 102 22.09 5.21 1.92
C ASN A 102 21.63 6.67 1.72
N PRO A 103 22.52 7.66 1.97
CA PRO A 103 22.19 9.08 1.83
C PRO A 103 21.73 9.49 0.43
N ASP A 104 22.28 8.88 -0.62
CA ASP A 104 21.90 9.18 -2.00
C ASP A 104 20.47 8.73 -2.29
N LEU A 105 20.10 7.53 -1.84
CA LEU A 105 18.74 7.02 -1.96
C LEU A 105 17.76 7.78 -1.06
N THR A 106 18.15 8.15 0.16
CA THR A 106 17.35 9.05 1.02
C THR A 106 17.03 10.35 0.29
N LYS A 107 18.05 11.00 -0.31
CA LYS A 107 17.83 12.23 -1.08
C LYS A 107 16.95 12.01 -2.31
N TYR A 108 17.19 10.93 -3.05
CA TYR A 108 16.39 10.56 -4.22
C TYR A 108 14.90 10.41 -3.86
N TRP A 109 14.57 9.58 -2.88
CA TRP A 109 13.19 9.31 -2.48
C TRP A 109 12.51 10.53 -1.86
N THR A 110 13.26 11.35 -1.11
CA THR A 110 12.76 12.65 -0.62
C THR A 110 12.37 13.58 -1.78
N CYS A 111 13.22 13.68 -2.81
CA CYS A 111 12.90 14.48 -3.98
C CYS A 111 11.74 13.88 -4.80
N ALA A 112 11.69 12.56 -4.94
CA ALA A 112 10.64 11.85 -5.66
C ALA A 112 9.25 12.13 -5.08
N ALA A 113 9.14 12.28 -3.76
CA ALA A 113 7.87 12.59 -3.08
C ALA A 113 7.19 13.90 -3.54
N TYR A 114 7.96 14.84 -4.09
CA TYR A 114 7.50 16.17 -4.51
C TYR A 114 7.60 16.41 -6.01
N LYS A 115 8.06 15.41 -6.78
CA LYS A 115 8.15 15.52 -8.23
C LYS A 115 6.76 15.32 -8.85
N ILE A 116 6.32 16.31 -9.61
CA ILE A 116 5.16 16.21 -10.51
C ILE A 116 5.69 15.69 -11.87
N GLU A 117 6.31 14.51 -11.90
CA GLU A 117 6.72 13.90 -13.17
C GLU A 117 5.57 13.10 -13.76
N ARG A 118 5.47 13.10 -15.09
CA ARG A 118 4.44 12.40 -15.84
C ARG A 118 4.63 10.90 -15.62
N PHE A 119 3.62 10.25 -15.04
CA PHE A 119 3.55 8.81 -14.79
C PHE A 119 3.84 8.02 -16.08
N GLU A 120 5.04 7.47 -16.19
CA GLU A 120 5.26 6.31 -17.04
C GLU A 120 4.86 5.08 -16.20
N PRO A 121 3.94 4.22 -16.68
CA PRO A 121 3.56 3.04 -15.94
C PRO A 121 4.78 2.12 -15.80
N VAL A 122 5.36 2.08 -14.61
CA VAL A 122 6.28 1.00 -14.23
C VAL A 122 5.48 -0.30 -14.31
N SER A 123 5.97 -1.26 -15.09
CA SER A 123 5.28 -2.53 -15.29
C SER A 123 5.42 -3.41 -14.06
N ASP A 124 4.50 -3.26 -13.12
CA ASP A 124 4.46 -4.03 -11.87
C ASP A 124 3.70 -5.35 -12.00
N ALA A 125 3.58 -5.91 -13.21
CA ALA A 125 2.74 -7.07 -13.45
C ALA A 125 3.15 -8.28 -12.61
N ALA A 126 4.46 -8.49 -12.45
CA ALA A 126 5.03 -9.59 -11.67
C ALA A 126 4.84 -9.36 -10.16
N GLU A 127 5.03 -8.13 -9.68
CA GLU A 127 4.82 -7.74 -8.29
C GLU A 127 3.34 -7.87 -7.91
N LEU A 128 2.43 -7.44 -8.78
CA LEU A 128 0.99 -7.60 -8.57
C LEU A 128 0.58 -9.07 -8.54
N GLU A 129 1.17 -9.93 -9.37
CA GLU A 129 0.96 -11.38 -9.30
C GLU A 129 1.48 -11.96 -7.98
N LEU A 130 2.67 -11.54 -7.55
CA LEU A 130 3.25 -11.93 -6.27
C LEU A 130 2.32 -11.54 -5.10
N VAL A 131 1.85 -10.29 -5.06
CA VAL A 131 0.91 -9.80 -4.05
C VAL A 131 -0.37 -10.64 -4.04
N ARG A 132 -0.98 -10.90 -5.20
CA ARG A 132 -2.20 -11.73 -5.31
C ARG A 132 -1.96 -13.18 -4.84
N SER A 133 -0.74 -13.68 -5.02
CA SER A 133 -0.37 -15.04 -4.63
C SER A 133 -0.12 -15.19 -3.12
N TYR A 134 0.15 -14.07 -2.41
CA TYR A 134 0.57 -14.05 -1.02
C TYR A 134 -0.50 -14.65 -0.10
N PRO A 135 -0.15 -15.59 0.82
CA PRO A 135 -1.14 -16.30 1.65
C PRO A 135 -2.04 -15.36 2.47
N LEU A 136 -1.44 -14.34 3.11
CA LEU A 136 -2.17 -13.32 3.86
C LEU A 136 -3.21 -12.61 2.99
N VAL A 137 -2.83 -12.22 1.76
CA VAL A 137 -3.72 -11.54 0.84
C VAL A 137 -4.92 -12.43 0.50
N LYS A 138 -4.69 -13.70 0.17
CA LYS A 138 -5.78 -14.66 -0.08
C LYS A 138 -6.70 -14.82 1.13
N GLN A 139 -6.14 -14.89 2.33
CA GLN A 139 -6.90 -15.00 3.57
C GLN A 139 -7.83 -13.79 3.75
N PHE A 140 -7.32 -12.56 3.63
CA PHE A 140 -8.14 -11.35 3.81
C PHE A 140 -9.19 -11.20 2.71
N LEU A 141 -8.83 -11.50 1.45
CA LEU A 141 -9.78 -11.45 0.33
C LEU A 141 -10.92 -12.47 0.46
N SER A 142 -10.72 -13.56 1.22
CA SER A 142 -11.74 -14.58 1.48
C SER A 142 -12.72 -14.23 2.61
N LEU A 143 -12.49 -13.15 3.36
CA LEU A 143 -13.41 -12.73 4.41
C LEU A 143 -14.80 -12.43 3.84
N ALA A 144 -15.86 -12.66 4.61
CA ALA A 144 -17.19 -12.21 4.22
C ALA A 144 -17.22 -10.68 4.16
N ASP A 145 -18.01 -10.11 3.25
CA ASP A 145 -18.45 -8.73 3.39
C ASP A 145 -19.54 -8.76 4.48
N SER A 146 -19.33 -8.02 5.57
CA SER A 146 -20.27 -7.89 6.69
C SER A 146 -21.63 -7.36 6.25
#